data_AF-A0A9D9K2W3-F1
#
_entry.id   AF-A0A9D9K2W3-F1
#
_cell.length_a   1.000
_cell.length_b   1.000
_cell.length_c   1.000
_cell.angle_alpha   90.00
_cell.angle_beta   90.00
_cell.angle_gamma   90.00
#
_symmetry.space_group_name_H-M   'P 1'
#
loop_
_entity.id
_entity.type
_entity.pdbx_description
1 polymer ?
#
loop_
_entity_poly.entity_id
_entity_poly.type
_entity_poly.pdbx_seq_one_letter_code
_entity_poly.pdbx_strand_id
1 'polypeptide(L)'
;MKIALVALPRLDEPHATPPLPLCYIAAFLEQQRHIVRIYDQALYQSDPRVDYLEALRAFRPQVTIVAADNVAEAATVAGRVTFSGTALPLLLGVRDHLPPWLASHALAELNRVLPHASEIKRLVACALLALDDDLDRLPFPARHLLALERYPSTTPEGELRTPVLIGRLRRDGTPAPRQPALLMTELRSLVQEHGVRHVVLSGLALTDDLDWLYAVLSHLSDMHLGIRWEGRVSYTRLTPTLLEAFRRSGCEALTFEFAALAVLESKSERDAVIHAVRQARELGMRVTGHIALDPQYPAIPAVVDMSATFGLDEVRFFVAHPVEAYRHEEAADIAALIALAREHYRASRSRQYFIDRFGAYLGTMIWYVGRTGLFGKRWAHPHEAQTEIALEHGR
;
A
#
# COMPACT_ATOMS: atom_id res chain seq x y z
N MET A 1 -1.78 -10.40 30.15
CA MET A 1 -0.42 -10.64 29.58
C MET A 1 -0.01 -9.44 28.75
N LYS A 2 1.29 -9.19 28.63
CA LYS A 2 1.93 -8.24 27.71
C LYS A 2 2.25 -8.94 26.40
N ILE A 3 1.77 -8.40 25.29
CA ILE A 3 1.91 -8.99 23.95
C ILE A 3 2.51 -7.93 23.03
N ALA A 4 3.60 -8.28 22.35
CA ALA A 4 4.18 -7.43 21.33
C ALA A 4 3.80 -7.96 19.94
N LEU A 5 3.33 -7.07 19.07
CA LEU A 5 3.12 -7.34 17.65
C LEU A 5 4.22 -6.61 16.88
N VAL A 6 5.06 -7.34 16.15
CA VAL A 6 6.14 -6.78 15.34
C VAL A 6 5.73 -6.89 13.88
N ALA A 7 5.55 -5.76 13.20
CA ALA A 7 5.22 -5.71 11.77
C ALA A 7 6.50 -5.57 10.96
N LEU A 8 6.77 -6.51 10.07
CA LEU A 8 7.92 -6.41 9.15
C LEU A 8 7.59 -5.50 7.95
N PRO A 9 8.60 -4.86 7.34
CA PRO A 9 8.39 -4.03 6.16
C PRO A 9 8.05 -4.89 4.95
N ARG A 10 7.29 -4.32 4.02
CA ARG A 10 7.10 -4.91 2.70
C ARG A 10 8.27 -4.52 1.79
N LEU A 11 8.92 -5.49 1.17
CA LEU A 11 10.09 -5.24 0.32
C LEU A 11 9.73 -4.49 -0.98
N ASP A 12 8.48 -4.59 -1.40
CA ASP A 12 7.92 -4.01 -2.63
C ASP A 12 7.28 -2.63 -2.43
N GLU A 13 6.99 -2.23 -1.18
CA GLU A 13 6.40 -0.93 -0.88
C GLU A 13 7.47 0.13 -0.59
N PRO A 14 7.54 1.23 -1.38
CA PRO A 14 8.51 2.30 -1.15
C PRO A 14 8.19 3.17 0.08
N HIS A 15 6.95 3.10 0.60
CA HIS A 15 6.47 3.93 1.69
C HIS A 15 5.79 3.06 2.74
N ALA A 16 6.11 3.29 4.02
CA ALA A 16 5.46 2.59 5.12
C ALA A 16 3.97 2.96 5.19
N THR A 17 3.09 1.96 5.22
CA THR A 17 1.65 2.13 5.49
C THR A 17 1.29 1.52 6.85
N PRO A 18 0.32 2.08 7.61
CA PRO A 18 -0.12 1.51 8.88
C PRO A 18 -0.53 0.03 8.76
N PRO A 19 -0.06 -0.87 9.65
CA PRO A 19 -0.38 -2.29 9.57
C PRO A 19 -1.78 -2.59 10.12
N LEU A 20 -2.82 -2.23 9.35
CA LEU A 20 -4.22 -2.27 9.80
C LEU A 20 -4.66 -3.66 10.31
N PRO A 21 -4.36 -4.78 9.63
CA PRO A 21 -4.61 -6.13 10.15
C PRO A 21 -4.13 -6.35 11.59
N LEU A 22 -2.91 -5.89 11.92
CA LEU A 22 -2.38 -6.02 13.28
C LEU A 22 -3.10 -5.11 14.27
N CYS A 23 -3.63 -3.98 13.82
CA CYS A 23 -4.43 -3.10 14.67
C CYS A 23 -5.77 -3.74 15.05
N TYR A 24 -6.40 -4.52 14.16
CA TYR A 24 -7.58 -5.32 14.48
C TYR A 24 -7.26 -6.42 15.50
N ILE A 25 -6.15 -7.15 15.30
CA ILE A 25 -5.67 -8.14 16.28
C ILE A 25 -5.42 -7.47 17.64
N ALA A 26 -4.74 -6.32 17.65
CA ALA A 26 -4.42 -5.61 18.87
C ALA A 26 -5.68 -5.17 19.62
N ALA A 27 -6.66 -4.59 18.93
CA ALA A 27 -7.93 -4.19 19.52
C ALA A 27 -8.68 -5.39 20.12
N PHE A 28 -8.72 -6.52 19.41
CA PHE A 28 -9.31 -7.77 19.93
C PHE A 28 -8.59 -8.24 21.20
N LEU A 29 -7.26 -8.25 21.21
CA LEU A 29 -6.45 -8.65 22.36
C LEU A 29 -6.60 -7.69 23.55
N GLU A 30 -6.73 -6.39 23.32
CA GLU A 30 -7.01 -5.39 24.37
C GLU A 30 -8.39 -5.61 25.00
N GLN A 31 -9.42 -5.95 24.21
CA GLN A 31 -10.74 -6.32 24.74
C GLN A 31 -10.69 -7.57 25.64
N GLN A 32 -9.77 -8.50 25.36
CA GLN A 32 -9.47 -9.65 26.22
C GLN A 32 -8.57 -9.29 27.42
N ARG A 33 -8.38 -8.00 27.71
CA ARG A 33 -7.59 -7.45 28.84
C ARG A 33 -6.10 -7.77 28.76
N HIS A 34 -5.56 -7.96 27.56
CA HIS A 34 -4.11 -8.01 27.34
C HIS A 34 -3.54 -6.58 27.15
N ILE A 35 -2.29 -6.39 27.52
CA ILE A 35 -1.54 -5.16 27.27
C ILE A 35 -0.80 -5.37 25.96
N VAL A 36 -1.14 -4.60 24.93
CA VAL A 36 -0.60 -4.81 23.58
C VAL A 36 0.27 -3.63 23.16
N ARG A 37 1.33 -3.89 22.40
CA ARG A 37 2.10 -2.86 21.69
C ARG A 37 2.42 -3.31 20.27
N ILE A 38 2.38 -2.38 19.33
CA ILE A 38 2.77 -2.60 17.94
C ILE A 38 4.14 -1.95 17.70
N TYR A 39 5.05 -2.71 17.09
CA TYR A 39 6.37 -2.28 16.68
C TYR A 39 6.46 -2.45 15.16
N ASP A 40 6.26 -1.36 14.41
CA ASP A 40 6.33 -1.39 12.94
C ASP A 40 7.74 -1.10 12.43
N GLN A 41 8.45 -2.13 11.98
CA GLN A 41 9.83 -2.05 11.49
C GLN A 41 9.98 -1.11 10.28
N ALA A 42 8.93 -0.89 9.48
CA ALA A 42 9.00 0.04 8.35
C ALA A 42 9.22 1.49 8.79
N LEU A 43 8.82 1.87 10.00
CA LEU A 43 9.10 3.20 10.57
C LEU A 43 10.51 3.36 11.14
N TYR A 44 11.21 2.25 11.40
CA TYR A 44 12.55 2.25 12.00
C TYR A 44 13.66 2.11 10.96
N GLN A 45 13.35 1.66 9.73
CA GLN A 45 14.31 1.70 8.62
C GLN A 45 14.75 3.13 8.27
N SER A 46 13.93 4.12 8.59
CA SER A 46 14.15 5.53 8.31
C SER A 46 15.04 6.25 9.33
N ASP A 47 15.16 5.72 10.55
CA ASP A 47 15.96 6.31 11.63
C ASP A 47 16.82 5.24 12.34
N PRO A 48 18.10 5.07 11.95
CA PRO A 48 19.00 4.07 12.54
C PRO A 48 19.33 4.33 14.01
N ARG A 49 18.88 5.44 14.61
CA ARG A 49 19.10 5.77 16.03
C ARG A 49 18.06 5.15 16.96
N VAL A 50 16.94 4.66 16.43
CA VAL A 50 15.85 4.11 17.24
C VAL A 50 15.83 2.58 17.10
N ASP A 51 16.37 1.89 18.10
CA ASP A 51 16.35 0.43 18.16
C ASP A 51 15.00 -0.08 18.71
N TYR A 52 14.11 -0.54 17.84
CA TYR A 52 12.86 -1.15 18.25
C TYR A 52 13.09 -2.37 19.17
N LEU A 53 14.24 -3.04 19.09
CA LEU A 53 14.59 -4.15 19.98
C LEU A 53 14.82 -3.67 21.41
N GLU A 54 15.35 -2.47 21.62
CA GLU A 54 15.49 -1.88 22.95
C GLU A 54 14.13 -1.55 23.55
N ALA A 55 13.25 -0.92 22.77
CA ALA A 55 11.88 -0.64 23.19
C ALA A 55 11.08 -1.94 23.47
N LEU A 56 11.34 -3.01 22.72
CA LEU A 56 10.78 -4.34 22.96
C LEU A 56 11.32 -4.97 24.24
N ARG A 57 12.64 -4.90 24.49
CA ARG A 57 13.29 -5.33 25.75
C ARG A 57 12.69 -4.62 26.96
N ALA A 58 12.50 -3.32 26.87
CA ALA A 58 11.93 -2.51 27.95
C ALA A 58 10.48 -2.90 28.26
N PHE A 59 9.69 -3.23 27.23
CA PHE A 59 8.31 -3.66 27.42
C PHE A 59 8.18 -4.99 28.16
N ARG A 60 9.12 -5.92 27.94
CA ARG A 60 9.12 -7.28 28.48
C ARG A 60 7.81 -8.02 28.14
N PRO A 61 7.48 -8.23 26.86
CA PRO A 61 6.34 -9.06 26.50
C PRO A 61 6.49 -10.48 27.06
N GLN A 62 5.39 -11.22 27.16
CA GLN A 62 5.44 -12.67 27.35
C GLN A 62 5.30 -13.40 26.02
N VAL A 63 4.62 -12.78 25.05
CA VAL A 63 4.42 -13.28 23.70
C VAL A 63 4.78 -12.18 22.72
N THR A 64 5.61 -12.51 21.73
CA THR A 64 5.96 -11.63 20.62
C THR A 64 5.51 -12.30 19.32
N ILE A 65 4.55 -11.70 18.62
CA ILE A 65 4.11 -12.14 17.30
C ILE A 65 4.90 -11.33 16.27
N VAL A 66 5.67 -12.02 15.44
CA VAL A 66 6.40 -11.41 14.32
C VAL A 66 5.61 -11.67 13.06
N ALA A 67 4.99 -10.62 12.54
CA ALA A 67 4.09 -10.65 11.39
C ALA A 67 4.83 -10.15 10.14
N ALA A 68 4.82 -10.95 9.08
CA ALA A 68 5.45 -10.62 7.81
C ALA A 68 4.72 -11.26 6.64
N ASP A 69 5.06 -10.80 5.44
CA ASP A 69 4.67 -11.44 4.18
C ASP A 69 5.66 -12.54 3.75
N ASN A 70 6.74 -12.77 4.52
CA ASN A 70 7.73 -13.81 4.27
C ASN A 70 8.03 -14.60 5.55
N VAL A 71 7.83 -15.92 5.51
CA VAL A 71 8.03 -16.83 6.66
C VAL A 71 9.50 -16.89 7.10
N ALA A 72 10.45 -16.90 6.16
CA ALA A 72 11.88 -16.97 6.48
C ALA A 72 12.36 -15.69 7.18
N GLU A 73 11.88 -14.53 6.73
CA GLU A 73 12.16 -13.24 7.37
C GLU A 73 11.54 -13.16 8.77
N ALA A 74 10.27 -13.56 8.90
CA ALA A 74 9.58 -13.64 10.18
C ALA A 74 10.34 -14.55 11.16
N ALA A 75 10.77 -15.73 10.73
CA ALA A 75 11.54 -16.66 11.55
C ALA A 75 12.90 -16.08 11.98
N THR A 76 13.58 -15.39 11.07
CA THR A 76 14.87 -14.73 11.36
C THR A 76 14.71 -13.67 12.45
N VAL A 77 13.71 -12.80 12.32
CA VAL A 77 13.45 -11.76 13.34
C VAL A 77 12.95 -12.37 14.64
N ALA A 78 12.06 -13.38 14.58
CA ALA A 78 11.58 -14.12 15.76
C ALA A 78 12.74 -14.71 16.57
N GLY A 79 13.75 -15.30 15.91
CA GLY A 79 14.96 -15.80 16.56
C GLY A 79 15.72 -14.73 17.36
N ARG A 80 15.75 -13.48 16.86
CA ARG A 80 16.44 -12.35 17.51
C ARG A 80 15.67 -11.78 18.70
N VAL A 81 14.36 -12.01 18.81
CA VAL A 81 13.50 -11.47 19.87
C VAL A 81 13.09 -12.49 20.94
N THR A 82 13.63 -13.71 20.89
CA THR A 82 13.41 -14.79 21.87
C THR A 82 13.82 -14.42 23.31
N PHE A 83 14.67 -13.39 23.49
CA PHE A 83 15.02 -12.87 24.82
C PHE A 83 13.81 -12.34 25.61
N SER A 84 12.68 -12.11 24.94
CA SER A 84 11.47 -11.50 25.49
C SER A 84 10.32 -12.51 25.72
N GLY A 85 10.62 -13.79 25.89
CA GLY A 85 9.61 -14.83 26.07
C GLY A 85 9.35 -15.62 24.79
N THR A 86 8.10 -16.01 24.53
CA THR A 86 7.75 -16.81 23.36
C THR A 86 7.63 -15.92 22.11
N ALA A 87 8.51 -16.13 21.14
CA ALA A 87 8.44 -15.46 19.84
C ALA A 87 7.80 -16.38 18.79
N LEU A 88 6.80 -15.87 18.07
CA LEU A 88 6.02 -16.62 17.08
C LEU A 88 6.10 -15.93 15.72
N PRO A 89 6.79 -16.53 14.73
CA PRO A 89 6.75 -16.04 13.36
C PRO A 89 5.43 -16.44 12.71
N LEU A 90 4.65 -15.48 12.25
CA LEU A 90 3.39 -15.73 11.55
C LEU A 90 3.39 -15.01 10.20
N LEU A 91 2.96 -15.74 9.18
CA LEU A 91 2.63 -15.14 7.90
C LEU A 91 1.31 -14.40 8.06
N LEU A 92 1.37 -13.07 8.08
CA LEU A 92 0.21 -12.21 8.17
C LEU A 92 0.43 -11.07 7.17
N GLY A 93 -0.44 -10.96 6.17
CA GLY A 93 -0.61 -9.78 5.34
C GLY A 93 -0.71 -8.57 6.24
N VAL A 94 0.40 -7.84 6.38
CA VAL A 94 0.56 -6.92 7.52
C VAL A 94 -0.08 -5.57 7.27
N ARG A 95 -0.25 -5.16 6.01
CA ARG A 95 -0.52 -3.76 5.64
C ARG A 95 -1.92 -3.55 5.06
N ASP A 96 -2.16 -3.99 3.83
CA ASP A 96 -3.36 -3.58 3.07
C ASP A 96 -4.34 -4.71 2.75
N HIS A 97 -3.95 -5.96 2.99
CA HIS A 97 -4.72 -7.13 2.58
C HIS A 97 -4.76 -8.16 3.69
N LEU A 98 -5.96 -8.68 3.96
CA LEU A 98 -6.16 -9.81 4.86
C LEU A 98 -6.80 -10.97 4.07
N PRO A 99 -6.04 -11.72 3.27
CA PRO A 99 -6.59 -12.83 2.53
C PRO A 99 -7.21 -13.85 3.49
N PRO A 100 -8.40 -14.39 3.20
CA PRO A 100 -9.06 -15.35 4.10
C PRO A 100 -8.24 -16.61 4.40
N TRP A 101 -7.39 -17.04 3.47
CA TRP A 101 -6.54 -18.22 3.64
C TRP A 101 -5.33 -17.95 4.56
N LEU A 102 -4.96 -16.69 4.77
CA LEU A 102 -3.81 -16.29 5.57
C LEU A 102 -3.97 -16.70 7.04
N ALA A 103 -5.19 -16.57 7.59
CA ALA A 103 -5.50 -17.02 8.94
C ALA A 103 -5.31 -18.54 9.07
N SER A 104 -5.71 -19.31 8.07
CA SER A 104 -5.51 -20.77 8.04
C SER A 104 -4.02 -21.14 7.97
N HIS A 105 -3.24 -20.43 7.16
CA HIS A 105 -1.80 -20.63 7.08
C HIS A 105 -1.11 -20.25 8.40
N ALA A 106 -1.46 -19.11 9.00
CA ALA A 106 -0.95 -18.68 10.29
C ALA A 106 -1.29 -19.67 11.41
N LEU A 107 -2.50 -20.28 11.38
CA LEU A 107 -2.89 -21.35 12.32
C LEU A 107 -2.09 -22.64 12.11
N ALA A 108 -1.80 -23.01 10.86
CA ALA A 108 -0.95 -24.17 10.55
C ALA A 108 0.49 -23.95 11.06
N GLU A 109 1.06 -22.77 10.82
CA GLU A 109 2.37 -22.39 11.35
C GLU A 109 2.38 -22.35 12.89
N LEU A 110 1.33 -21.81 13.50
CA LEU A 110 1.17 -21.83 14.94
C LEU A 110 1.16 -23.26 15.50
N ASN A 111 0.47 -24.19 14.84
CA ASN A 111 0.48 -25.60 15.22
C ASN A 111 1.87 -26.24 15.09
N ARG A 112 2.66 -25.84 14.09
CA ARG A 112 4.03 -26.32 13.88
C ARG A 112 4.98 -25.80 14.96
N VAL A 113 4.90 -24.51 15.29
CA VAL A 113 5.79 -23.85 16.26
C VAL A 113 5.41 -24.20 17.70
N LEU A 114 4.11 -24.33 18.00
CA LEU A 114 3.59 -24.74 19.29
C LEU A 114 2.76 -26.02 19.12
N PRO A 115 3.38 -27.22 19.09
CA PRO A 115 2.65 -28.47 18.88
C PRO A 115 1.67 -28.78 20.02
N HIS A 116 2.05 -28.45 21.26
CA HIS A 116 1.21 -28.68 22.44
C HIS A 116 0.19 -27.55 22.69
N ALA A 117 -0.97 -27.90 23.25
CA ALA A 117 -2.05 -26.98 23.54
C ALA A 117 -1.75 -26.07 24.76
N SER A 118 -0.85 -25.10 24.57
CA SER A 118 -0.58 -24.05 25.55
C SER A 118 -1.68 -22.98 25.55
N GLU A 119 -1.78 -22.23 26.65
CA GLU A 119 -2.66 -21.05 26.74
C GLU A 119 -2.33 -20.02 25.64
N ILE A 120 -1.04 -19.82 25.36
CA ILE A 120 -0.55 -18.95 24.28
C ILE A 120 -1.09 -19.40 22.92
N LYS A 121 -1.02 -20.70 22.62
CA LYS A 121 -1.52 -21.25 21.36
C LYS A 121 -3.02 -20.99 21.20
N ARG A 122 -3.81 -21.21 22.25
CA ARG A 122 -5.27 -20.95 22.21
C ARG A 122 -5.55 -19.48 21.97
N LEU A 123 -4.84 -18.58 22.66
CA LEU A 123 -5.01 -17.14 22.51
C LEU A 123 -4.73 -16.67 21.08
N VAL A 124 -3.56 -17.02 20.55
CA VAL A 124 -3.17 -16.62 19.19
C VAL A 124 -4.11 -17.24 18.16
N ALA A 125 -4.51 -18.50 18.34
CA ALA A 125 -5.49 -19.12 17.47
C ALA A 125 -6.85 -18.40 17.49
N CYS A 126 -7.34 -17.96 18.65
CA CYS A 126 -8.58 -17.18 18.74
C CYS A 126 -8.47 -15.84 18.01
N ALA A 127 -7.35 -15.13 18.17
CA ALA A 127 -7.13 -13.86 17.46
C ALA A 127 -7.06 -14.05 15.93
N LEU A 128 -6.41 -15.12 15.46
CA LEU A 128 -6.34 -15.46 14.04
C LEU A 128 -7.70 -15.90 13.48
N LEU A 129 -8.49 -16.65 14.24
CA LEU A 129 -9.85 -17.04 13.84
C LEU A 129 -10.79 -15.85 13.80
N ALA A 130 -10.65 -14.89 14.73
CA ALA A 130 -11.42 -13.65 14.70
C ALA A 130 -11.15 -12.85 13.41
N LEU A 131 -9.90 -12.87 12.92
CA LEU A 131 -9.56 -12.29 11.63
C LEU A 131 -10.19 -13.01 10.43
N ASP A 132 -10.50 -14.31 10.52
CA ASP A 132 -11.20 -15.04 9.47
C ASP A 132 -12.73 -14.85 9.53
N ASP A 133 -13.28 -14.42 10.67
CA ASP A 133 -14.69 -14.06 10.84
C ASP A 133 -15.03 -12.70 10.18
N ASP A 134 -16.31 -12.37 10.08
CA ASP A 134 -16.82 -11.12 9.51
C ASP A 134 -16.12 -9.89 10.13
N LEU A 135 -15.57 -8.99 9.29
CA LEU A 135 -14.87 -7.78 9.73
C LEU A 135 -15.75 -6.89 10.61
N ASP A 136 -17.07 -6.94 10.41
CA ASP A 136 -18.03 -6.15 11.18
C ASP A 136 -18.21 -6.63 12.62
N ARG A 137 -17.70 -7.83 12.97
CA ARG A 137 -17.67 -8.35 14.34
C ARG A 137 -16.41 -7.97 15.09
N LEU A 138 -15.39 -7.48 14.39
CA LEU A 138 -14.15 -7.06 15.00
C LEU A 138 -14.31 -5.66 15.62
N PRO A 139 -13.60 -5.38 16.74
CA PRO A 139 -13.48 -4.02 17.21
C PRO A 139 -12.79 -3.14 16.16
N PHE A 140 -13.00 -1.83 16.26
CA PHE A 140 -12.22 -0.88 15.46
C PHE A 140 -10.73 -1.05 15.73
N PRO A 141 -9.89 -0.87 14.70
CA PRO A 141 -8.48 -1.15 14.81
C PRO A 141 -7.83 -0.19 15.82
N ALA A 142 -6.93 -0.73 16.64
CA ALA A 142 -6.24 -0.03 17.73
C ALA A 142 -5.20 0.99 17.22
N ARG A 143 -5.67 2.05 16.55
CA ARG A 143 -4.84 3.10 15.95
C ARG A 143 -4.11 3.95 16.99
N HIS A 144 -4.58 3.98 18.23
CA HIS A 144 -3.89 4.61 19.36
C HIS A 144 -2.54 3.96 19.69
N LEU A 145 -2.30 2.74 19.21
CA LEU A 145 -1.00 2.07 19.35
C LEU A 145 -0.01 2.44 18.25
N LEU A 146 -0.42 3.25 17.26
CA LEU A 146 0.41 3.69 16.16
C LEU A 146 0.75 5.18 16.30
N ALA A 147 1.99 5.52 15.94
CA ALA A 147 2.40 6.91 15.71
C ALA A 147 2.05 7.28 14.27
N LEU A 148 0.77 7.58 14.00
CA LEU A 148 0.24 7.80 12.64
C LEU A 148 1.01 8.90 11.90
N GLU A 149 1.44 9.94 12.60
CA GLU A 149 2.22 11.07 12.09
C GLU A 149 3.62 10.69 11.56
N ARG A 150 4.15 9.52 11.94
CA ARG A 150 5.45 9.03 11.45
C ARG A 150 5.35 8.31 10.11
N TYR A 151 4.14 7.93 9.69
CA TYR A 151 3.95 7.30 8.39
C TYR A 151 4.04 8.34 7.27
N PRO A 152 4.75 8.07 6.17
CA PRO A 152 4.81 8.93 4.98
C PRO A 152 3.50 8.86 4.17
N SER A 153 2.36 8.92 4.85
CA SER A 153 1.02 8.95 4.27
C SER A 153 0.40 10.30 4.60
N THR A 154 0.76 11.29 3.80
CA THR A 154 0.20 12.64 3.86
C THR A 154 -0.41 13.02 2.52
N THR A 155 -1.35 13.96 2.55
CA THR A 155 -1.85 14.62 1.35
C THR A 155 -0.73 15.46 0.71
N PRO A 156 -0.85 15.89 -0.56
CA PRO A 156 0.06 16.87 -1.14
C PRO A 156 0.23 18.15 -0.31
N GLU A 157 -0.82 18.52 0.43
CA GLU A 157 -0.87 19.67 1.34
C GLU A 157 -0.21 19.40 2.70
N GLY A 158 0.21 18.16 2.96
CA GLY A 158 0.90 17.73 4.18
C GLY A 158 -0.03 17.26 5.31
N GLU A 159 -1.33 17.07 5.05
CA GLU A 159 -2.30 16.62 6.04
C GLU A 159 -2.21 15.11 6.26
N LEU A 160 -2.41 14.66 7.51
CA LEU A 160 -2.31 13.24 7.86
C LEU A 160 -3.41 12.42 7.17
N ARG A 161 -2.99 11.31 6.56
CA ARG A 161 -3.88 10.37 5.85
C ARG A 161 -3.67 8.95 6.35
N THR A 162 -4.76 8.22 6.60
CA THR A 162 -4.69 6.80 7.03
C THR A 162 -5.58 5.90 6.18
N PRO A 163 -5.20 4.64 5.94
CA PRO A 163 -6.10 3.68 5.33
C PRO A 163 -7.25 3.29 6.27
N VAL A 164 -8.37 2.91 5.66
CA VAL A 164 -9.57 2.35 6.29
C VAL A 164 -10.05 1.17 5.45
N LEU A 165 -10.12 0.00 6.09
CA LEU A 165 -10.55 -1.22 5.41
C LEU A 165 -12.07 -1.19 5.20
N ILE A 166 -12.51 -1.15 3.95
CA ILE A 166 -13.94 -1.13 3.57
C ILE A 166 -14.53 -2.53 3.38
N GLY A 167 -13.70 -3.55 3.32
CA GLY A 167 -14.09 -4.91 3.08
C GLY A 167 -12.92 -5.79 2.69
N ARG A 168 -13.22 -7.02 2.32
CA ARG A 168 -12.23 -8.02 1.89
C ARG A 168 -12.85 -8.98 0.87
N LEU A 169 -12.01 -9.72 0.16
CA LEU A 169 -12.47 -10.87 -0.61
C LEU A 169 -12.72 -12.05 0.33
N ARG A 170 -13.78 -12.83 0.11
CA ARG A 170 -14.03 -14.13 0.76
C ARG A 170 -13.16 -15.22 0.12
N ARG A 171 -13.16 -16.42 0.73
CA ARG A 171 -12.38 -17.59 0.23
C ARG A 171 -12.76 -17.99 -1.19
N ASP A 172 -14.02 -17.78 -1.58
CA ASP A 172 -14.54 -18.04 -2.92
C ASP A 172 -14.27 -16.89 -3.92
N GLY A 173 -13.53 -15.86 -3.51
CA GLY A 173 -13.24 -14.68 -4.32
C GLY A 173 -14.37 -13.65 -4.35
N THR A 174 -15.50 -13.89 -3.67
CA THR A 174 -16.60 -12.90 -3.65
C THR A 174 -16.25 -11.71 -2.75
N PRO A 175 -16.57 -10.47 -3.14
CA PRO A 175 -16.38 -9.31 -2.28
C PRO A 175 -17.32 -9.39 -1.06
N ALA A 176 -16.76 -9.10 0.11
CA ALA A 176 -17.46 -8.91 1.38
C ALA A 176 -17.19 -7.48 1.87
N PRO A 177 -17.98 -6.51 1.41
CA PRO A 177 -17.92 -5.15 1.94
C PRO A 177 -18.47 -5.11 3.37
N ARG A 178 -17.97 -4.17 4.17
CA ARG A 178 -18.43 -3.90 5.54
C ARG A 178 -19.76 -3.16 5.52
N GLN A 179 -20.53 -3.27 6.59
CA GLN A 179 -21.76 -2.50 6.75
C GLN A 179 -21.46 -0.99 6.73
N PRO A 180 -22.14 -0.20 5.86
CA PRO A 180 -21.92 1.24 5.77
C PRO A 180 -22.04 1.95 7.13
N ALA A 181 -23.01 1.57 7.96
CA ALA A 181 -23.20 2.18 9.29
C ALA A 181 -22.00 2.00 10.24
N LEU A 182 -21.38 0.80 10.24
CA LEU A 182 -20.19 0.53 11.06
C LEU A 182 -18.97 1.26 10.50
N LEU A 183 -18.82 1.29 9.18
CA LEU A 183 -17.77 2.07 8.51
C LEU A 183 -17.88 3.57 8.88
N MET A 184 -19.08 4.14 8.83
CA MET A 184 -19.30 5.56 9.22
C MET A 184 -18.96 5.82 10.69
N THR A 185 -19.23 4.84 11.57
CA THR A 185 -18.91 4.95 12.99
C THR A 185 -17.39 4.93 13.21
N GLU A 186 -16.65 4.09 12.48
CA GLU A 186 -15.18 4.08 12.51
C GLU A 186 -14.60 5.40 11.97
N LEU A 187 -15.13 5.91 10.85
CA LEU A 187 -14.73 7.20 10.30
C LEU A 187 -14.96 8.36 11.27
N ARG A 188 -16.05 8.32 12.04
CA ARG A 188 -16.32 9.31 13.08
C ARG A 188 -15.31 9.23 14.23
N SER A 189 -15.00 8.02 14.70
CA SER A 189 -13.98 7.78 15.72
C SER A 189 -12.61 8.28 15.25
N LEU A 190 -12.23 8.04 13.99
CA LEU A 190 -11.01 8.57 13.38
C LEU A 190 -10.89 10.10 13.47
N VAL A 191 -11.95 10.82 13.11
CA VAL A 191 -11.97 12.28 13.19
C VAL A 191 -11.92 12.76 14.63
N GLN A 192 -12.65 12.11 15.55
CA GLN A 192 -12.79 12.56 16.93
C GLN A 192 -11.59 12.23 17.81
N GLU A 193 -11.00 11.05 17.65
CA GLU A 193 -9.94 10.52 18.52
C GLU A 193 -8.55 10.78 17.95
N HIS A 194 -8.40 10.77 16.62
CA HIS A 194 -7.11 10.92 15.96
C HIS A 194 -6.98 12.20 15.14
N GLY A 195 -8.06 12.98 14.97
CA GLY A 195 -8.05 14.21 14.17
C GLY A 195 -7.83 13.99 12.67
N VAL A 196 -7.88 12.74 12.20
CA VAL A 196 -7.63 12.40 10.79
C VAL A 196 -8.87 12.64 9.95
N ARG A 197 -8.74 13.46 8.91
CA ARG A 197 -9.83 13.78 7.97
C ARG A 197 -9.62 13.24 6.56
N HIS A 198 -8.41 12.81 6.22
CA HIS A 198 -8.11 12.21 4.92
C HIS A 198 -7.97 10.70 5.08
N VAL A 199 -8.75 9.94 4.33
CA VAL A 199 -8.78 8.48 4.42
C VAL A 199 -8.58 7.82 3.07
N VAL A 200 -7.85 6.70 3.06
CA VAL A 200 -7.75 5.82 1.89
C VAL A 200 -8.66 4.61 2.11
N LEU A 201 -9.74 4.52 1.34
CA LEU A 201 -10.65 3.38 1.37
C LEU A 201 -9.99 2.18 0.68
N SER A 202 -9.62 1.16 1.47
CA SER A 202 -8.78 0.03 1.03
C SER A 202 -9.43 -1.34 1.23
N GLY A 203 -8.86 -2.37 0.59
CA GLY A 203 -9.30 -3.77 0.69
C GLY A 203 -10.09 -4.27 -0.52
N LEU A 204 -11.07 -3.51 -1.01
CA LEU A 204 -11.88 -3.82 -2.19
C LEU A 204 -11.80 -2.69 -3.22
N ALA A 205 -12.21 -2.94 -4.47
CA ALA A 205 -12.52 -1.83 -5.37
C ALA A 205 -13.92 -1.32 -5.02
N LEU A 206 -14.07 0.00 -4.91
CA LEU A 206 -15.33 0.64 -4.52
C LEU A 206 -16.49 0.27 -5.45
N THR A 207 -16.19 0.03 -6.73
CA THR A 207 -17.16 -0.32 -7.78
C THR A 207 -17.49 -1.82 -7.85
N ASP A 208 -16.96 -2.64 -6.94
CA ASP A 208 -17.27 -4.08 -6.90
C ASP A 208 -18.75 -4.32 -6.54
N ASP A 209 -19.30 -3.48 -5.67
CA ASP A 209 -20.71 -3.47 -5.26
C ASP A 209 -21.27 -2.03 -5.33
N LEU A 210 -22.08 -1.75 -6.35
CA LEU A 210 -22.61 -0.41 -6.60
C LEU A 210 -23.70 0.00 -5.61
N ASP A 211 -24.52 -0.95 -5.14
CA ASP A 211 -25.59 -0.65 -4.18
C ASP A 211 -24.98 -0.26 -2.83
N TRP A 212 -23.97 -1.01 -2.40
CA TRP A 212 -23.17 -0.66 -1.23
C TRP A 212 -22.47 0.70 -1.41
N LEU A 213 -21.87 0.95 -2.58
CA LEU A 213 -21.17 2.20 -2.86
C LEU A 213 -22.11 3.40 -2.74
N TYR A 214 -23.30 3.36 -3.35
CA TYR A 214 -24.26 4.45 -3.25
C TYR A 214 -24.70 4.71 -1.80
N ALA A 215 -24.88 3.66 -0.99
CA ALA A 215 -25.19 3.81 0.43
C ALA A 215 -24.05 4.53 1.18
N VAL A 216 -22.80 4.14 0.94
CA VAL A 216 -21.62 4.80 1.53
C VAL A 216 -21.51 6.26 1.09
N LEU A 217 -21.68 6.57 -0.20
CA LEU A 217 -21.60 7.94 -0.72
C LEU A 217 -22.69 8.84 -0.15
N SER A 218 -23.90 8.31 0.04
CA SER A 218 -25.00 9.04 0.70
C SER A 218 -24.60 9.38 2.13
N HIS A 219 -24.18 8.38 2.91
CA HIS A 219 -23.76 8.61 4.28
C HIS A 219 -22.59 9.59 4.41
N LEU A 220 -21.56 9.48 3.57
CA LEU A 220 -20.43 10.40 3.56
C LEU A 220 -20.87 11.85 3.28
N SER A 221 -21.81 12.03 2.36
CA SER A 221 -22.39 13.35 2.05
C SER A 221 -23.18 13.92 3.25
N ASP A 222 -23.92 13.06 3.96
CA ASP A 222 -24.79 13.46 5.06
C ASP A 222 -24.05 13.67 6.39
N MET A 223 -22.88 13.05 6.58
CA MET A 223 -22.15 13.09 7.85
C MET A 223 -21.57 14.47 8.20
N HIS A 224 -21.37 15.36 7.22
CA HIS A 224 -20.79 16.70 7.39
C HIS A 224 -19.49 16.73 8.23
N LEU A 225 -18.73 15.63 8.26
CA LEU A 225 -17.49 15.51 9.04
C LEU A 225 -16.28 16.14 8.33
N GLY A 226 -16.45 16.72 7.15
CA GLY A 226 -15.35 17.25 6.35
C GLY A 226 -14.30 16.20 6.00
N ILE A 227 -14.71 14.93 5.91
CA ILE A 227 -13.84 13.84 5.52
C ILE A 227 -13.59 13.93 4.02
N ARG A 228 -12.34 13.71 3.67
CA ARG A 228 -11.85 13.60 2.31
C ARG A 228 -11.37 12.18 2.11
N TRP A 229 -11.64 11.62 0.94
CA TRP A 229 -11.36 10.22 0.71
C TRP A 229 -10.76 9.94 -0.66
N GLU A 230 -9.99 8.86 -0.69
CA GLU A 230 -9.39 8.29 -1.89
C GLU A 230 -9.74 6.80 -1.95
N GLY A 231 -9.79 6.21 -3.14
CA GLY A 231 -10.06 4.79 -3.24
C GLY A 231 -9.84 4.21 -4.63
N ARG A 232 -9.80 2.88 -4.68
CA ARG A 232 -9.64 2.11 -5.91
C ARG A 232 -10.99 1.90 -6.59
N VAL A 233 -11.05 2.09 -7.91
CA VAL A 233 -12.25 1.89 -8.73
C VAL A 233 -11.91 1.17 -10.03
N SER A 234 -12.88 0.47 -10.59
CA SER A 234 -12.82 -0.03 -11.96
C SER A 234 -13.32 1.04 -12.93
N TYR A 235 -12.46 1.49 -13.85
CA TYR A 235 -12.79 2.56 -14.79
C TYR A 235 -13.94 2.21 -15.74
N THR A 236 -14.16 0.92 -16.02
CA THR A 236 -15.26 0.45 -16.90
C THR A 236 -16.64 0.58 -16.26
N ARG A 237 -16.72 0.74 -14.94
CA ARG A 237 -17.97 0.86 -14.18
C ARG A 237 -18.32 2.32 -13.84
N LEU A 238 -17.51 3.27 -14.29
CA LEU A 238 -17.72 4.69 -13.99
C LEU A 238 -18.76 5.29 -14.93
N THR A 239 -19.71 6.01 -14.34
CA THR A 239 -20.67 6.85 -15.05
C THR A 239 -20.48 8.31 -14.63
N PRO A 240 -20.90 9.29 -15.46
CA PRO A 240 -20.84 10.70 -15.08
C PRO A 240 -21.54 10.99 -13.74
N THR A 241 -22.72 10.38 -13.54
CA THR A 241 -23.50 10.53 -12.30
C THR A 241 -22.78 9.97 -11.07
N LEU A 242 -22.06 8.86 -11.22
CA LEU A 242 -21.26 8.28 -10.14
C LEU A 242 -20.07 9.18 -9.78
N LEU A 243 -19.38 9.72 -10.78
CA LEU A 243 -18.26 10.65 -10.56
C LEU A 243 -18.71 11.96 -9.88
N GLU A 244 -19.88 12.48 -10.24
CA GLU A 244 -20.49 13.61 -9.53
C GLU A 244 -20.79 13.28 -8.06
N ALA A 245 -21.31 12.06 -7.80
CA ALA A 245 -21.55 11.59 -6.44
C ALA A 245 -20.24 11.42 -5.65
N PHE A 246 -19.17 10.93 -6.27
CA PHE A 246 -17.82 10.91 -5.67
C PHE A 246 -17.38 12.31 -5.27
N ARG A 247 -17.46 13.26 -6.20
CA ARG A 247 -17.03 14.64 -5.94
C ARG A 247 -17.83 15.32 -4.84
N ARG A 248 -19.14 15.07 -4.77
CA ARG A 248 -20.04 15.61 -3.73
C ARG A 248 -19.76 15.03 -2.34
N SER A 249 -19.44 13.74 -2.27
CA SER A 249 -19.13 13.05 -1.00
C SER A 249 -17.72 13.30 -0.47
N GLY A 250 -16.89 14.09 -1.19
CA GLY A 250 -15.55 14.48 -0.74
C GLY A 250 -14.39 13.67 -1.33
N CYS A 251 -14.59 12.97 -2.46
CA CYS A 251 -13.51 12.29 -3.16
C CYS A 251 -12.43 13.27 -3.65
N GLU A 252 -11.16 12.96 -3.38
CA GLU A 252 -9.99 13.75 -3.80
C GLU A 252 -9.16 13.06 -4.87
N ALA A 253 -9.05 11.73 -4.80
CA ALA A 253 -8.28 10.95 -5.75
C ALA A 253 -8.90 9.58 -5.99
N LEU A 254 -8.79 9.11 -7.24
CA LEU A 254 -9.18 7.77 -7.64
C LEU A 254 -7.97 6.99 -8.12
N THR A 255 -7.90 5.72 -7.72
CA THR A 255 -6.90 4.79 -8.25
C THR A 255 -7.57 3.85 -9.25
N PHE A 256 -7.09 3.88 -10.50
CA PHE A 256 -7.55 2.97 -11.55
C PHE A 256 -6.57 1.82 -11.65
N GLU A 257 -7.05 0.61 -11.33
CA GLU A 257 -6.24 -0.61 -11.44
C GLU A 257 -6.55 -1.35 -12.74
N PHE A 258 -5.52 -1.64 -13.54
CA PHE A 258 -5.69 -2.32 -14.83
C PHE A 258 -4.42 -3.01 -15.31
N ALA A 259 -4.59 -4.04 -16.15
CA ALA A 259 -3.49 -4.76 -16.76
C ALA A 259 -2.86 -3.95 -17.91
N ALA A 260 -1.54 -3.86 -17.93
CA ALA A 260 -0.79 -3.21 -19.00
C ALA A 260 -1.10 -3.80 -20.38
N LEU A 261 -1.25 -5.12 -20.45
CA LEU A 261 -1.52 -5.81 -21.71
C LEU A 261 -2.89 -5.46 -22.28
N ALA A 262 -3.92 -5.36 -21.43
CA ALA A 262 -5.28 -5.02 -21.84
C ALA A 262 -5.33 -3.68 -22.59
N VAL A 263 -4.65 -2.66 -22.07
CA VAL A 263 -4.55 -1.34 -22.72
C VAL A 263 -3.56 -1.33 -23.89
N LEU A 264 -2.54 -2.18 -23.93
CA LEU A 264 -1.64 -2.26 -25.09
C LEU A 264 -2.35 -2.83 -26.33
N GLU A 265 -3.12 -3.91 -26.13
CA GLU A 265 -3.72 -4.68 -27.21
C GLU A 265 -5.04 -4.08 -27.72
N SER A 266 -5.82 -3.45 -26.84
CA SER A 266 -7.15 -2.94 -27.17
C SER A 266 -7.21 -1.42 -27.23
N LYS A 267 -7.48 -0.88 -28.43
CA LYS A 267 -7.78 0.55 -28.59
C LYS A 267 -9.00 0.99 -27.76
N SER A 268 -10.03 0.14 -27.69
CA SER A 268 -11.25 0.43 -26.93
C SER A 268 -10.95 0.58 -25.44
N GLU A 269 -10.08 -0.27 -24.88
CA GLU A 269 -9.66 -0.16 -23.48
C GLU A 269 -8.89 1.13 -23.22
N ARG A 270 -7.97 1.51 -24.14
CA ARG A 270 -7.25 2.79 -24.03
C ARG A 270 -8.19 3.98 -24.05
N ASP A 271 -9.10 4.01 -25.02
CA ASP A 271 -10.04 5.11 -25.16
C ASP A 271 -10.95 5.21 -23.93
N ALA A 272 -11.34 4.08 -23.34
CA ALA A 272 -12.10 4.03 -22.09
C ALA A 272 -11.31 4.58 -20.88
N VAL A 273 -10.04 4.19 -20.71
CA VAL A 273 -9.18 4.73 -19.64
C VAL A 273 -8.98 6.24 -19.82
N ILE A 274 -8.63 6.70 -21.02
CA ILE A 274 -8.42 8.13 -21.33
C ILE A 274 -9.71 8.92 -21.03
N HIS A 275 -10.86 8.39 -21.44
CA HIS A 275 -12.15 9.04 -21.19
C HIS A 275 -12.46 9.15 -19.70
N ALA A 276 -12.30 8.06 -18.95
CA ALA A 276 -12.54 8.03 -17.51
C ALA A 276 -11.61 8.97 -16.74
N VAL A 277 -10.32 9.01 -17.11
CA VAL A 277 -9.34 9.93 -16.51
C VAL A 277 -9.76 11.38 -16.76
N ARG A 278 -10.13 11.72 -18.00
CA ARG A 278 -10.57 13.07 -18.35
C ARG A 278 -11.79 13.50 -17.53
N GLN A 279 -12.82 12.66 -17.43
CA GLN A 279 -14.03 12.98 -16.67
C GLN A 279 -13.77 13.19 -15.17
N ALA A 280 -12.92 12.36 -14.57
CA ALA A 280 -12.55 12.52 -13.16
C ALA A 280 -11.78 13.83 -12.92
N ARG A 281 -10.85 14.18 -13.83
CA ARG A 281 -10.08 15.42 -13.77
C ARG A 281 -10.93 16.68 -13.99
N GLU A 282 -11.91 16.63 -14.89
CA GLU A 282 -12.86 17.73 -15.12
C GLU A 282 -13.63 18.08 -13.83
N LEU A 283 -13.86 17.10 -12.95
CA LEU A 283 -14.47 17.28 -11.64
C LEU A 283 -13.48 17.64 -10.52
N GLY A 284 -12.19 17.81 -10.87
CA GLY A 284 -11.12 18.20 -9.95
C GLY A 284 -10.61 17.06 -9.06
N MET A 285 -10.84 15.80 -9.44
CA MET A 285 -10.26 14.64 -8.74
C MET A 285 -8.93 14.26 -9.39
N ARG A 286 -7.95 13.91 -8.56
CA ARG A 286 -6.67 13.32 -9.03
C ARG A 286 -6.89 11.88 -9.47
N VAL A 287 -6.09 11.42 -10.43
CA VAL A 287 -6.17 10.04 -10.92
C VAL A 287 -4.80 9.38 -10.91
N THR A 288 -4.69 8.30 -10.15
CA THR A 288 -3.51 7.45 -10.08
C THR A 288 -3.75 6.17 -10.87
N GLY A 289 -2.83 5.81 -11.78
CA GLY A 289 -2.86 4.51 -12.45
C GLY A 289 -2.08 3.48 -11.66
N HIS A 290 -2.72 2.38 -11.29
CA HIS A 290 -2.07 1.21 -10.71
C HIS A 290 -2.04 0.09 -11.75
N ILE A 291 -0.91 -0.03 -12.45
CA ILE A 291 -0.81 -0.82 -13.68
C ILE A 291 -0.13 -2.15 -13.39
N ALA A 292 -0.87 -3.24 -13.57
CA ALA A 292 -0.34 -4.59 -13.42
C ALA A 292 0.52 -4.96 -14.63
N LEU A 293 1.75 -5.36 -14.37
CA LEU A 293 2.67 -5.95 -15.33
C LEU A 293 2.49 -7.48 -15.29
N ASP A 294 1.85 -8.03 -16.33
CA ASP A 294 1.84 -9.49 -16.58
C ASP A 294 3.22 -9.89 -17.13
N PRO A 295 3.85 -11.02 -16.74
CA PRO A 295 5.25 -11.28 -17.03
C PRO A 295 5.45 -11.63 -18.51
N GLN A 296 5.51 -10.61 -19.34
CA GLN A 296 6.19 -10.61 -20.63
C GLN A 296 7.10 -9.39 -20.68
N TYR A 297 8.36 -9.63 -20.31
CA TYR A 297 9.49 -8.70 -20.24
C TYR A 297 9.66 -7.70 -21.42
N PRO A 298 9.34 -8.00 -22.69
CA PRO A 298 9.66 -7.10 -23.80
C PRO A 298 8.87 -5.78 -23.83
N ALA A 299 7.72 -5.69 -23.15
CA ALA A 299 6.78 -4.59 -23.33
C ALA A 299 6.94 -3.41 -22.35
N ILE A 300 7.79 -3.50 -21.32
CA ILE A 300 7.87 -2.48 -20.25
C ILE A 300 8.10 -1.06 -20.79
N PRO A 301 9.05 -0.79 -21.72
CA PRO A 301 9.22 0.56 -22.25
C PRO A 301 7.99 1.10 -22.98
N ALA A 302 7.28 0.23 -23.74
CA ALA A 302 6.07 0.61 -24.45
C ALA A 302 4.91 0.89 -23.49
N VAL A 303 4.78 0.12 -22.40
CA VAL A 303 3.78 0.36 -21.35
C VAL A 303 4.05 1.69 -20.65
N VAL A 304 5.31 1.98 -20.31
CA VAL A 304 5.68 3.23 -19.65
C VAL A 304 5.38 4.42 -20.56
N ASP A 305 5.86 4.39 -21.81
CA ASP A 305 5.61 5.47 -22.78
C ASP A 305 4.11 5.66 -23.03
N MET A 306 3.34 4.57 -23.09
CA MET A 306 1.89 4.64 -23.26
C MET A 306 1.18 5.19 -22.01
N SER A 307 1.60 4.82 -20.81
CA SER A 307 0.97 5.30 -19.57
C SER A 307 1.05 6.83 -19.43
N ALA A 308 2.11 7.44 -19.98
CA ALA A 308 2.27 8.89 -20.03
C ALA A 308 1.20 9.59 -20.92
N THR A 309 0.56 8.85 -21.83
CA THR A 309 -0.48 9.39 -22.72
C THR A 309 -1.88 9.40 -22.08
N PHE A 310 -2.07 8.72 -20.94
CA PHE A 310 -3.38 8.60 -20.30
C PHE A 310 -3.80 9.82 -19.48
N GLY A 311 -2.90 10.78 -19.26
CA GLY A 311 -3.19 11.97 -18.45
C GLY A 311 -3.33 11.69 -16.95
N LEU A 312 -2.69 10.64 -16.46
CA LEU A 312 -2.64 10.27 -15.05
C LEU A 312 -1.75 11.24 -14.28
N ASP A 313 -2.10 11.54 -13.03
CA ASP A 313 -1.29 12.40 -12.14
C ASP A 313 -0.13 11.63 -11.50
N GLU A 314 -0.33 10.34 -11.25
CA GLU A 314 0.69 9.42 -10.75
C GLU A 314 0.50 8.04 -11.40
N VAL A 315 1.60 7.32 -11.63
CA VAL A 315 1.57 5.94 -12.15
C VAL A 315 2.40 5.05 -11.25
N ARG A 316 1.83 3.92 -10.84
CA ARG A 316 2.47 2.85 -10.07
C ARG A 316 2.39 1.56 -10.85
N PHE A 317 3.53 0.92 -11.04
CA PHE A 317 3.61 -0.40 -11.66
C PHE A 317 3.80 -1.46 -10.59
N PHE A 318 3.09 -2.57 -10.72
CA PHE A 318 3.26 -3.73 -9.87
C PHE A 318 3.25 -5.01 -10.70
N VAL A 319 3.90 -6.05 -10.22
CA VAL A 319 3.80 -7.39 -10.83
C VAL A 319 2.76 -8.15 -10.03
N ALA A 320 1.69 -8.60 -10.68
CA ALA A 320 0.69 -9.41 -10.01
C ALA A 320 1.29 -10.80 -9.73
N HIS A 321 1.54 -11.11 -8.47
CA HIS A 321 1.92 -12.45 -8.07
C HIS A 321 0.65 -13.29 -7.93
N PRO A 322 0.48 -14.40 -8.68
CA PRO A 322 -0.59 -15.33 -8.38
C PRO A 322 -0.41 -15.81 -6.94
N VAL A 323 -1.51 -15.78 -6.19
CA VAL A 323 -1.61 -16.14 -4.76
C VAL A 323 -1.11 -17.56 -4.45
N GLU A 324 -0.85 -18.37 -5.48
CA GLU A 324 -0.38 -19.75 -5.39
C GLU A 324 1.13 -19.96 -5.62
N ALA A 325 1.93 -18.90 -5.84
CA ALA A 325 3.35 -19.04 -6.13
C ALA A 325 4.26 -18.75 -4.93
N TYR A 326 4.10 -19.50 -3.83
CA TYR A 326 5.24 -19.72 -2.92
C TYR A 326 6.15 -20.81 -3.49
N ARG A 327 6.98 -20.47 -4.47
CA ARG A 327 8.21 -21.21 -4.77
C ARG A 327 9.40 -20.28 -4.60
N HIS A 328 10.30 -20.65 -3.70
CA HIS A 328 11.40 -19.82 -3.20
C HIS A 328 12.48 -19.46 -4.25
N GLU A 329 12.35 -19.86 -5.52
CA GLU A 329 13.38 -19.67 -6.55
C GLU A 329 13.17 -18.44 -7.45
N GLU A 330 11.95 -17.89 -7.60
CA GLU A 330 11.68 -16.77 -8.55
C GLU A 330 11.93 -15.36 -7.98
N ALA A 331 12.07 -15.20 -6.66
CA ALA A 331 12.15 -13.89 -6.02
C ALA A 331 13.43 -13.08 -6.35
N ALA A 332 14.55 -13.75 -6.64
CA ALA A 332 15.82 -13.10 -6.98
C ALA A 332 15.78 -12.43 -8.37
N ASP A 333 15.16 -13.08 -9.34
CA ASP A 333 15.03 -12.56 -10.71
C ASP A 333 14.06 -11.37 -10.78
N ILE A 334 13.00 -11.40 -9.95
CA ILE A 334 12.03 -10.30 -9.83
C ILE A 334 12.67 -9.05 -9.20
N ALA A 335 13.52 -9.23 -8.18
CA ALA A 335 14.24 -8.11 -7.56
C ALA A 335 15.21 -7.43 -8.54
N ALA A 336 15.91 -8.21 -9.36
CA ALA A 336 16.77 -7.70 -10.43
C ALA A 336 15.97 -6.92 -11.50
N LEU A 337 14.76 -7.40 -11.83
CA LEU A 337 13.87 -6.72 -12.77
C LEU A 337 13.38 -5.36 -12.26
N ILE A 338 12.96 -5.29 -10.99
CA ILE A 338 12.52 -4.04 -10.35
C ILE A 338 13.67 -3.02 -10.32
N ALA A 339 14.91 -3.47 -10.06
CA ALA A 339 16.09 -2.62 -10.11
C ALA A 339 16.34 -2.06 -11.53
N LEU A 340 16.26 -2.91 -12.56
CA LEU A 340 16.43 -2.53 -13.96
C LEU A 340 15.37 -1.52 -14.42
N ALA A 341 14.09 -1.73 -14.05
CA ALA A 341 13.00 -0.82 -14.37
C ALA A 341 13.19 0.57 -13.73
N ARG A 342 13.66 0.62 -12.48
CA ARG A 342 13.97 1.87 -11.77
C ARG A 342 15.14 2.63 -12.39
N GLU A 343 16.18 1.91 -12.83
CA GLU A 343 17.33 2.49 -13.52
C GLU A 343 16.92 3.09 -14.87
N HIS A 344 16.10 2.38 -15.64
CA HIS A 344 15.58 2.87 -16.91
C HIS A 344 14.64 4.08 -16.75
N TYR A 345 13.79 4.09 -15.72
CA TYR A 345 12.93 5.24 -15.41
C TYR A 345 13.74 6.50 -15.05
N ARG A 346 14.82 6.34 -14.27
CA ARG A 346 15.76 7.42 -13.96
C ARG A 346 16.47 7.93 -15.21
N ALA A 347 16.86 7.03 -16.11
CA ALA A 347 17.43 7.40 -17.41
C ALA A 347 16.42 8.16 -18.29
N SER A 348 15.14 7.78 -18.28
CA SER A 348 14.08 8.42 -19.07
C SER A 348 13.69 9.83 -18.58
N ARG A 349 13.95 10.20 -17.32
CA ARG A 349 13.78 11.58 -16.84
C ARG A 349 14.63 12.60 -17.61
N SER A 350 15.74 12.17 -18.21
CA SER A 350 16.54 13.02 -19.10
C SER A 350 15.77 13.44 -20.35
N ARG A 351 14.92 12.55 -20.91
CA ARG A 351 14.10 12.83 -22.09
C ARG A 351 13.04 13.89 -21.80
N GLN A 352 12.32 13.75 -20.69
CA GLN A 352 11.31 14.72 -20.28
C GLN A 352 11.92 16.11 -20.06
N TYR A 353 13.09 16.18 -19.42
CA TYR A 353 13.85 17.43 -19.28
C TYR A 353 14.15 18.11 -20.63
N PHE A 354 14.53 17.37 -21.67
CA PHE A 354 14.76 17.95 -23.00
C PHE A 354 13.46 18.33 -23.71
N ILE A 355 12.38 17.58 -23.52
CA ILE A 355 11.05 17.89 -24.06
C ILE A 355 10.50 19.17 -23.42
N ASP A 356 10.62 19.32 -22.11
CA ASP A 356 10.17 20.51 -21.38
C ASP A 356 10.99 21.75 -21.78
N ARG A 357 12.29 21.57 -22.05
CA ARG A 357 13.22 22.67 -22.35
C ARG A 357 13.25 23.09 -23.82
N PHE A 358 13.05 22.16 -24.75
CA PHE A 358 13.22 22.40 -26.19
C PHE A 358 11.99 22.03 -27.02
N GLY A 359 10.89 21.64 -26.38
CA GLY A 359 9.65 21.19 -27.02
C GLY A 359 9.70 19.74 -27.49
N ALA A 360 8.54 19.15 -27.74
CA ALA A 360 8.39 17.71 -28.02
C ALA A 360 9.23 17.20 -29.20
N TYR A 361 9.35 17.99 -30.27
CA TYR A 361 10.07 17.58 -31.48
C TYR A 361 11.59 17.71 -31.31
N LEU A 362 12.07 18.90 -30.91
CA LEU A 362 13.50 19.18 -30.77
C LEU A 362 14.11 18.49 -29.55
N GLY A 363 13.37 18.43 -28.44
CA GLY A 363 13.79 17.75 -27.21
C GLY A 363 13.98 16.25 -27.39
N THR A 364 13.11 15.60 -28.16
CA THR A 364 13.25 14.17 -28.49
C THR A 364 14.46 13.90 -29.38
N MET A 365 14.72 14.76 -30.36
CA MET A 365 15.90 14.70 -31.23
C MET A 365 17.21 14.87 -30.44
N ILE A 366 17.30 15.90 -29.59
CA ILE A 366 18.50 16.20 -28.79
C ILE A 366 18.81 15.05 -27.83
N TRP A 367 17.79 14.50 -27.18
CA TRP A 367 17.93 13.33 -26.33
C TRP A 367 18.46 12.10 -27.09
N TYR A 368 17.90 11.84 -28.28
CA TYR A 368 18.29 10.71 -29.12
C TYR A 368 19.76 10.78 -29.54
N VAL A 369 20.23 11.96 -29.98
CA VAL A 369 21.63 12.15 -30.39
C VAL A 369 22.59 12.04 -29.20
N GLY A 370 22.21 12.55 -28.02
CA GLY A 370 22.97 12.39 -26.77
C GLY A 370 23.13 10.92 -26.36
N ARG A 371 22.08 10.11 -26.53
CA ARG A 371 22.08 8.66 -26.21
C ARG A 371 22.97 7.84 -27.15
N THR A 372 23.12 8.25 -28.40
CA THR A 372 24.01 7.56 -29.37
C THR A 372 25.51 7.78 -29.13
N GLY A 373 25.89 8.53 -28.08
CA GLY A 373 27.29 8.72 -27.68
C GLY A 373 28.07 9.74 -28.50
N LEU A 374 27.42 10.42 -29.46
CA LEU A 374 28.02 11.45 -30.31
C LEU A 374 28.52 12.69 -29.54
N PHE A 375 28.09 12.86 -28.29
CA PHE A 375 28.50 13.97 -27.42
C PHE A 375 29.32 13.56 -26.18
N GLY A 376 29.78 12.30 -26.10
CA GLY A 376 30.68 11.83 -25.03
C GLY A 376 30.03 11.58 -23.67
N LYS A 377 30.76 10.87 -22.79
CA LYS A 377 30.28 10.29 -21.51
C LYS A 377 29.80 11.29 -20.44
N ARG A 378 29.93 12.60 -20.66
CA ARG A 378 29.43 13.66 -19.74
C ARG A 378 27.93 13.96 -19.88
N TRP A 379 27.24 13.31 -20.83
CA TRP A 379 25.85 13.64 -21.16
C TRP A 379 24.78 12.88 -20.33
N ALA A 380 25.18 11.89 -19.54
CA ALA A 380 24.24 10.98 -18.87
C ALA A 380 23.50 11.59 -17.67
N HIS A 381 24.03 12.65 -17.03
CA HIS A 381 23.45 13.20 -15.79
C HIS A 381 23.59 14.73 -15.71
N PRO A 382 22.63 15.51 -16.24
CA PRO A 382 22.64 16.97 -16.04
C PRO A 382 22.36 17.39 -14.59
N HIS A 383 21.92 16.47 -13.72
CA HIS A 383 21.62 16.73 -12.31
C HIS A 383 22.71 16.34 -11.30
N GLU A 384 23.79 15.64 -11.72
CA GLU A 384 24.91 15.33 -10.81
C GLU A 384 26.00 16.42 -10.80
N ALA A 385 25.96 17.38 -11.72
CA ALA A 385 26.96 18.45 -11.82
C ALA A 385 26.67 19.69 -10.93
N GLN A 386 25.67 19.65 -10.05
CA GLN A 386 25.29 20.80 -9.22
C GLN A 386 25.66 20.71 -7.73
N THR A 387 26.41 19.69 -7.30
CA THR A 387 26.78 19.55 -5.87
C THR A 387 28.29 19.51 -5.58
N GLU A 388 29.15 19.78 -6.56
CA GLU A 388 30.58 20.02 -6.32
C GLU A 388 31.10 21.16 -7.21
N ILE A 389 30.71 22.38 -6.86
CA ILE A 389 31.63 23.52 -6.99
C ILE A 389 31.94 23.92 -5.55
N ALA A 390 32.87 23.19 -4.94
CA ALA A 390 33.61 23.70 -3.81
C ALA A 390 34.34 24.95 -4.29
N LEU A 391 33.96 26.09 -3.73
CA LEU A 391 34.67 27.35 -3.79
C LEU A 391 36.06 27.14 -3.15
N GLU A 392 37.04 26.75 -3.95
CA GLU A 392 38.39 27.25 -3.76
C GLU A 392 38.58 28.35 -4.78
N HIS A 393 38.68 29.60 -4.33
CA HIS A 393 39.63 30.61 -4.82
C HIS A 393 39.81 31.60 -3.68
N GLY A 394 41.00 31.55 -3.07
CA GLY A 394 41.36 32.37 -1.93
C GLY A 394 41.51 33.86 -2.24
N ARG A 395 41.36 34.65 -1.19
CA ARG A 395 42.35 35.63 -0.74
C ARG A 395 42.46 35.58 0.77
#